data_AF-A0AAE4HRE9-F1
#
_entry.id   AF-A0AAE4HRE9-F1
#
_cell.length_a   1.000
_cell.length_b   1.000
_cell.length_c   1.000
_cell.angle_alpha   90.00
_cell.angle_beta   90.00
_cell.angle_gamma   90.00
#
_symmetry.space_group_name_H-M   'P 1'
#
loop_
_entity.id
_entity.type
_entity.pdbx_description
1 polymer ?
#
loop_
_entity_poly.entity_id
_entity_poly.type
_entity_poly.pdbx_seq_one_letter_code
_entity_poly.pdbx_strand_id
1 'polypeptide(L)'
;MKKLKLGLVLKIGVLVGLVSSLVMIAMNLQRQQSYFENSIESIQFECDLAYDEKHELRETIDHNYVQQIIWKADSIRNFPDSFTSKFLLKEKDNQLKVEQAWEEVMNLAQDYSKQFAR
;
A
#
# COMPACT_ATOMS: atom_id res chain seq x y z
N MET A 1 -26.04 -44.39 19.08
CA MET A 1 -26.02 -42.97 19.53
C MET A 1 -24.64 -42.33 19.68
N LYS A 2 -23.64 -42.94 20.34
CA LYS A 2 -22.30 -42.31 20.52
C LYS A 2 -21.55 -42.00 19.21
N LYS A 3 -21.60 -42.89 18.21
CA LYS A 3 -20.96 -42.68 16.89
C LYS A 3 -21.55 -41.50 16.09
N LEU A 4 -22.86 -41.26 16.23
CA LEU A 4 -23.56 -40.16 15.55
C LEU A 4 -23.13 -38.79 16.11
N LYS A 5 -22.93 -38.71 17.44
CA LYS A 5 -22.42 -37.51 18.11
C LYS A 5 -20.96 -37.22 17.74
N LEU A 6 -20.12 -38.25 17.64
CA LEU A 6 -18.71 -38.09 17.25
C LEU A 6 -18.55 -37.55 15.82
N GLY A 7 -19.33 -38.05 14.86
CA GLY A 7 -19.32 -37.57 13.48
C GLY A 7 -19.80 -36.12 13.34
N LEU A 8 -20.75 -35.70 14.18
CA LEU A 8 -21.25 -34.32 14.20
C LEU A 8 -20.21 -33.34 14.77
N VAL A 9 -19.53 -33.73 15.84
CA VAL A 9 -18.44 -32.94 16.45
C VAL A 9 -17.26 -32.78 15.47
N LEU A 10 -16.90 -33.83 14.74
CA LEU A 10 -15.86 -33.77 13.70
C LEU A 10 -16.23 -32.79 12.57
N LYS A 11 -17.47 -32.85 12.08
CA LYS A 11 -17.94 -31.94 11.02
C LYS A 11 -17.92 -30.47 11.49
N ILE A 12 -18.37 -30.21 12.71
CA ILE A 12 -18.33 -28.87 13.30
C ILE A 12 -16.88 -28.40 13.46
N GLY A 13 -15.98 -29.26 13.95
CA GLY A 13 -14.56 -28.92 14.10
C GLY A 13 -13.89 -28.56 12.77
N VAL A 14 -14.16 -29.34 11.71
CA VAL A 14 -13.65 -29.04 10.36
C VAL A 14 -14.22 -27.72 9.84
N LEU A 15 -15.52 -27.48 10.03
CA LEU A 15 -16.16 -26.23 9.61
C LEU A 15 -15.56 -25.00 10.31
N VAL A 16 -15.38 -25.08 11.64
CA VAL A 16 -14.77 -24.00 12.43
C VAL A 16 -13.32 -23.75 11.99
N GLY A 17 -12.56 -24.82 11.72
CA GLY A 17 -11.18 -24.70 11.22
C GLY A 17 -11.09 -24.01 9.85
N LEU A 18 -12.01 -24.36 8.93
CA LEU A 18 -12.08 -23.72 7.61
C LEU A 18 -12.48 -22.24 7.72
N VAL A 19 -13.51 -21.93 8.51
CA VAL A 19 -13.96 -20.54 8.71
C VAL A 19 -12.85 -19.70 9.34
N SER A 20 -12.15 -20.22 10.35
CA SER A 20 -11.05 -19.50 11.01
C SER A 20 -9.91 -19.20 10.05
N SER A 21 -9.56 -20.16 9.18
CA SER A 21 -8.53 -19.97 8.15
C SER A 21 -8.93 -18.88 7.13
N LEU A 22 -10.19 -18.86 6.70
CA LEU A 22 -10.71 -17.83 5.79
C LEU A 22 -10.67 -16.43 6.42
N VAL A 23 -11.07 -16.32 7.69
CA VAL A 23 -11.01 -15.04 8.44
C VAL A 23 -9.56 -14.56 8.53
N MET A 24 -8.61 -15.44 8.84
CA MET A 24 -7.20 -15.07 8.93
C MET A 24 -6.63 -14.55 7.59
N ILE A 25 -7.00 -15.19 6.48
CA ILE A 25 -6.61 -14.74 5.13
C ILE A 25 -7.22 -13.37 4.84
N ALA A 26 -8.52 -13.19 5.10
CA ALA A 26 -9.22 -11.92 4.87
C ALA A 26 -8.61 -10.77 5.69
N MET A 27 -8.32 -11.00 6.97
CA MET A 27 -7.65 -10.00 7.82
C MET A 27 -6.25 -9.64 7.30
N ASN A 28 -5.49 -10.62 6.82
CA ASN A 28 -4.16 -10.35 6.28
C ASN A 28 -4.22 -9.52 4.98
N LEU A 29 -5.18 -9.81 4.09
CA LEU A 29 -5.40 -9.04 2.87
C LEU A 29 -5.84 -7.61 3.18
N GLN A 30 -6.81 -7.45 4.09
CA GLN A 30 -7.29 -6.13 4.51
C GLN A 30 -6.16 -5.32 5.13
N ARG A 31 -5.33 -5.96 5.98
CA ARG A 31 -4.15 -5.31 6.56
C ARG A 31 -3.18 -4.84 5.48
N GLN A 32 -2.83 -5.70 4.52
CA GLN A 32 -1.94 -5.33 3.42
C GLN A 32 -2.50 -4.18 2.58
N GLN A 33 -3.78 -4.22 2.24
CA GLN A 33 -4.44 -3.15 1.49
C GLN A 33 -4.44 -1.83 2.28
N SER A 34 -4.71 -1.87 3.58
CA SER A 34 -4.67 -0.68 4.45
C SER A 34 -3.26 -0.10 4.57
N TYR A 35 -2.21 -0.93 4.67
CA TYR A 35 -0.83 -0.44 4.63
C TYR A 35 -0.51 0.23 3.29
N PHE A 36 -0.96 -0.34 2.18
CA PHE A 36 -0.76 0.23 0.86
C PHE A 36 -1.45 1.60 0.70
N GLU A 37 -2.72 1.69 1.08
CA GLU A 37 -3.50 2.92 1.01
C GLU A 37 -2.87 4.03 1.85
N ASN A 38 -2.50 3.74 3.10
CA ASN A 38 -1.83 4.70 3.96
C ASN A 38 -0.47 5.15 3.41
N SER A 39 0.29 4.25 2.80
CA SER A 39 1.58 4.61 2.18
C SER A 39 1.40 5.53 0.98
N ILE A 40 0.41 5.26 0.12
CA ILE A 40 0.06 6.14 -1.00
C ILE A 40 -0.35 7.51 -0.48
N GLU A 41 -1.30 7.57 0.46
CA GLU A 41 -1.77 8.84 1.04
C GLU A 41 -0.63 9.63 1.69
N SER A 42 0.28 8.95 2.40
CA SER A 42 1.46 9.59 2.99
C SER A 42 2.40 10.19 1.94
N ILE A 43 2.62 9.51 0.82
CA ILE A 43 3.45 10.01 -0.28
C ILE A 43 2.82 11.25 -0.91
N GLN A 44 1.53 11.17 -1.26
CA GLN A 44 0.81 12.28 -1.88
C GLN A 44 0.78 13.50 -0.96
N PHE A 45 0.51 13.29 0.33
CA PHE A 45 0.56 14.35 1.33
C PHE A 45 1.94 15.01 1.44
N GLU A 46 3.02 14.21 1.44
CA GLU A 46 4.39 14.75 1.49
C GLU A 46 4.78 15.49 0.21
N CYS A 47 4.30 15.03 -0.96
CA CYS A 47 4.43 15.77 -2.21
C CYS A 47 3.70 17.12 -2.12
N ASP A 48 2.44 17.13 -1.70
CA ASP A 48 1.64 18.36 -1.57
C ASP A 48 2.27 19.36 -0.59
N LEU A 49 2.80 18.88 0.53
CA LEU A 49 3.51 19.71 1.50
C LEU A 49 4.77 20.35 0.94
N ALA A 50 5.37 19.78 -0.11
CA ALA A 50 6.55 20.35 -0.75
C ALA A 50 6.25 21.65 -1.50
N TYR A 51 4.99 21.89 -1.86
CA TYR A 51 4.54 23.03 -2.63
C TYR A 51 3.82 24.07 -1.75
N ASP A 52 3.90 25.34 -2.14
CA ASP A 52 3.15 26.43 -1.53
C ASP A 52 1.76 26.62 -2.17
N GLU A 53 1.03 27.66 -1.75
CA GLU A 53 -0.31 27.97 -2.28
C GLU A 53 -0.33 28.33 -3.77
N LYS A 54 0.82 28.72 -4.34
CA LYS A 54 1.00 29.03 -5.77
C LYS A 54 1.53 27.83 -6.55
N HIS A 55 1.69 26.68 -5.90
CA HIS A 55 2.29 25.49 -6.47
C HIS A 55 3.78 25.67 -6.82
N GLU A 56 4.48 26.55 -6.09
CA GLU A 56 5.93 26.71 -6.17
C GLU A 56 6.60 25.85 -5.09
N LEU A 57 7.76 25.27 -5.41
CA LEU A 57 8.50 24.44 -4.45
C LEU A 57 8.96 25.32 -3.28
N ARG A 58 8.65 24.91 -2.06
CA ARG A 58 9.02 25.67 -0.86
C ARG A 58 10.53 25.69 -0.68
N GLU A 59 11.07 26.82 -0.25
CA GLU A 59 12.52 26.98 0.02
C GLU A 59 13.05 26.06 1.13
N THR A 60 12.15 25.55 1.99
CA THR A 60 12.50 24.62 3.07
C THR A 60 12.74 23.19 2.60
N ILE A 61 12.45 22.87 1.33
CA ILE A 61 12.63 21.53 0.78
C ILE A 61 14.08 21.32 0.41
N ASP A 62 14.68 20.29 0.99
CA ASP A 62 16.05 19.89 0.74
C ASP A 62 16.11 18.56 -0.03
N HIS A 63 17.33 18.19 -0.44
CA HIS A 63 17.57 16.94 -1.15
C HIS A 63 17.12 15.71 -0.35
N ASN A 64 17.31 15.73 0.97
CA ASN A 64 16.98 14.61 1.85
C ASN A 64 15.47 14.38 1.91
N TYR A 65 14.67 15.45 1.96
CA TYR A 65 13.22 15.40 1.90
C TYR A 65 12.75 14.69 0.62
N VAL A 66 13.24 15.15 -0.54
CA VAL A 66 12.90 14.57 -1.85
C VAL A 66 13.32 13.09 -1.91
N GLN A 67 14.53 12.77 -1.43
CA GLN A 67 15.06 11.41 -1.44
C GLN A 67 14.25 10.45 -0.55
N GLN A 68 13.78 10.91 0.61
CA GLN A 68 12.93 10.10 1.49
C GLN A 68 11.60 9.74 0.82
N ILE A 69 11.00 10.69 0.10
CA ILE A 69 9.75 10.44 -0.62
C ILE A 69 9.98 9.45 -1.77
N ILE A 70 11.08 9.59 -2.52
CA ILE A 70 11.47 8.62 -3.56
C ILE A 70 11.60 7.21 -2.98
N TRP A 71 12.28 7.06 -1.85
CA TRP A 71 12.43 5.76 -1.19
C TRP A 71 11.10 5.17 -0.71
N LYS A 72 10.20 6.01 -0.17
CA LYS A 72 8.86 5.58 0.22
C LYS A 72 8.08 5.08 -1.00
N ALA A 73 8.08 5.84 -2.10
CA ALA A 73 7.39 5.45 -3.33
C ALA A 73 7.96 4.19 -3.98
N ASP A 74 9.30 4.04 -3.98
CA ASP A 74 9.94 2.84 -4.52
C ASP A 74 9.57 1.58 -3.71
N SER A 75 9.45 1.71 -2.38
CA SER A 75 9.09 0.59 -1.51
C SER A 75 7.72 -0.03 -1.78
N ILE A 76 6.79 0.73 -2.37
CA ILE A 76 5.43 0.26 -2.70
C ILE A 76 5.25 -0.08 -4.18
N ARG A 77 6.28 0.09 -5.00
CA ARG A 77 6.20 -0.06 -6.46
C ARG A 77 5.85 -1.47 -6.92
N ASN A 78 6.19 -2.47 -6.11
CA ASN A 78 5.92 -3.89 -6.39
C ASN A 78 4.68 -4.43 -5.66
N PHE A 79 3.91 -3.56 -4.99
CA PHE A 79 2.74 -3.96 -4.24
C PHE A 79 1.63 -4.55 -5.15
N PRO A 80 0.93 -5.61 -4.71
CA PRO A 80 1.17 -6.40 -3.50
C PRO A 80 2.26 -7.46 -3.69
N ASP A 81 3.13 -7.64 -2.70
CA ASP A 81 4.28 -8.56 -2.82
C ASP A 81 3.90 -10.05 -2.89
N SER A 82 2.73 -10.44 -2.38
CA SER A 82 2.34 -11.85 -2.25
C SER A 82 1.47 -12.32 -3.43
N PHE A 83 1.77 -13.51 -3.96
CA PHE A 83 1.00 -14.15 -5.05
C PHE A 83 -0.50 -14.26 -4.73
N THR A 84 -0.83 -14.64 -3.49
CA THR A 84 -2.22 -14.75 -3.03
C THR A 84 -2.93 -13.40 -3.02
N SER A 85 -2.22 -12.33 -2.64
CA SER A 85 -2.76 -10.98 -2.60
C SER A 85 -2.94 -10.42 -4.01
N LYS A 86 -2.01 -10.67 -4.93
CA LYS A 86 -2.14 -10.31 -6.36
C LYS A 86 -3.40 -10.92 -6.98
N PHE A 87 -3.64 -12.21 -6.71
CA PHE A 87 -4.82 -12.91 -7.24
C PHE A 87 -6.14 -12.38 -6.64
N LEU A 88 -6.16 -12.07 -5.33
CA LEU A 88 -7.39 -11.73 -4.62
C LEU A 88 -7.76 -10.23 -4.68
N LEU A 89 -6.79 -9.33 -4.80
CA LEU A 89 -7.02 -7.88 -4.71
C LEU A 89 -7.35 -7.20 -6.06
N LYS A 90 -7.39 -7.92 -7.18
CA LYS A 90 -7.58 -7.35 -8.54
C LYS A 90 -6.65 -6.15 -8.79
N GLU A 91 -5.39 -6.49 -9.01
CA GLU A 91 -4.16 -5.67 -9.16
C GLU A 91 -4.25 -4.32 -9.92
N LYS A 92 -5.26 -4.09 -10.77
CA LYS A 92 -5.28 -2.92 -11.68
C LYS A 92 -5.43 -1.57 -10.98
N ASP A 93 -6.34 -1.46 -10.00
CA ASP A 93 -6.59 -0.17 -9.34
C ASP A 93 -5.42 0.23 -8.45
N ASN A 94 -4.77 -0.74 -7.81
CA ASN A 94 -3.57 -0.50 -7.01
C ASN A 94 -2.37 -0.12 -7.89
N GLN A 95 -2.19 -0.76 -9.04
CA GLN A 95 -1.14 -0.38 -10.00
C GLN A 95 -1.32 1.07 -10.48
N LEU A 96 -2.55 1.48 -10.81
CA LEU A 96 -2.82 2.86 -11.21
C LEU A 96 -2.45 3.86 -10.11
N LYS A 97 -2.79 3.57 -8.84
CA LYS A 97 -2.40 4.40 -7.69
C LYS A 97 -0.88 4.50 -7.53
N VAL A 98 -0.16 3.38 -7.72
CA VAL A 98 1.31 3.37 -7.68
C VAL A 98 1.89 4.23 -8.79
N GLU A 99 1.38 4.11 -10.02
CA GLU A 99 1.83 4.89 -11.16
C GLU A 99 1.62 6.39 -10.93
N GLN A 100 0.44 6.78 -10.43
CA GLN A 100 0.13 8.17 -10.11
C GLN A 100 1.04 8.73 -9.02
N ALA A 101 1.18 8.03 -7.89
CA ALA A 101 2.06 8.46 -6.81
C ALA A 101 3.52 8.55 -7.29
N TRP A 102 3.97 7.62 -8.13
CA TRP A 102 5.32 7.66 -8.69
C TRP A 102 5.52 8.88 -9.61
N GLU A 103 4.54 9.20 -10.45
CA GLU A 103 4.57 10.38 -11.32
C GLU A 103 4.68 11.68 -10.51
N GLU A 104 3.87 11.84 -9.47
CA GLU A 104 3.94 12.99 -8.57
C GLU A 104 5.33 13.15 -7.93
N VAL A 105 5.91 12.05 -7.46
CA VAL A 105 7.25 12.06 -6.84
C VAL A 105 8.35 12.40 -7.85
N MET A 106 8.23 11.92 -9.09
CA MET A 106 9.20 12.27 -10.15
C MET A 106 9.07 13.74 -10.56
N ASN A 107 7.86 14.30 -10.58
CA ASN A 107 7.64 15.72 -10.82
C ASN A 107 8.30 16.56 -9.71
N LEU A 108 8.10 16.18 -8.44
CA LEU A 108 8.76 16.82 -7.31
C LEU A 108 10.29 16.80 -7.44
N ALA A 109 10.86 15.62 -7.76
CA ALA A 109 12.29 15.47 -7.94
C ALA A 109 12.83 16.33 -9.10
N GLN A 110 12.07 16.41 -10.20
CA GLN A 110 12.42 17.21 -11.35
C GLN A 110 12.37 18.71 -11.02
N ASP A 111 11.34 19.18 -10.33
CA ASP A 111 11.20 20.59 -9.96
C ASP A 111 12.28 21.02 -8.96
N TYR A 112 12.56 20.18 -7.95
CA TYR A 112 13.69 20.38 -7.05
C TYR A 112 15.01 20.49 -7.83
N SER A 113 15.26 19.60 -8.79
CA SER A 113 16.47 19.66 -9.61
C SER A 113 16.57 20.95 -10.43
N LYS A 114 15.47 21.44 -11.01
CA LYS A 114 15.49 22.69 -11.80
C LYS A 114 15.79 23.90 -10.93
N GLN A 115 15.24 23.95 -9.71
CA GLN A 115 15.35 25.10 -8.82
C GLN A 115 16.68 25.12 -8.05
N PHE A 116 17.23 23.96 -7.69
CA PHE A 116 18.36 23.85 -6.77
C PHE A 116 19.60 23.13 -7.34
N ALA A 117 19.62 22.62 -8.57
CA ALA A 117 20.83 22.03 -9.18
C ALA A 117 21.84 23.07 -9.71
N ARG A 118 22.01 24.20 -9.01
CA ARG A 118 23.08 25.18 -9.26
C ARG A 118 24.26 24.97 -8.33
#